data_AF-A0A412YJX4-F1
#
_entry.id   AF-A0A412YJX4-F1
#
_cell.length_a   1.000
_cell.length_b   1.000
_cell.length_c   1.000
_cell.angle_alpha   90.00
_cell.angle_beta   90.00
_cell.angle_gamma   90.00
#
_symmetry.space_group_name_H-M   'P 1'
#
loop_
_entity.id
_entity.type
_entity.pdbx_description
1 polymer ?
#
loop_
_entity_poly.entity_id
_entity_poly.type
_entity_poly.pdbx_seq_one_letter_code
_entity_poly.pdbx_strand_id
1 'polypeptide(L)'
;MKITIIGCGNSGCAHAFKLSENGHSVTLLKTSHAMHDENFDIIQKNGGIWGIDHTNNNKKSFQNIILATRNVKEALNDSEVIMIMTQSINHESIAKLIAPFIPKTLKLLVVIPGNLGSLYFRQYIFDESVIIAEGESTPYDARIIEPGTVTILFKNVRNALGFLPQNQSSQGLAIASNLFDTYRYLRSNVIESALHNPNLVVHTVGTIMSASRIEYSKGEFWMYKEAFSPSIWNLITKLDEEKNTVIKKYSGVPASYLDVAKWRNEEDLTKDSLDVFKSYGEDGGPKGPTTIYSRYLLEDVANGLVLLSSFGSLAGVQTPVTNALIEIASSLVNIDFRRIGRTPEKFNIKSMQQLVSIL
;
A
#
# COMPACT_ATOMS: atom_id res chain seq x y z
N MET A 1 -20.53 9.44 2.51
CA MET A 1 -20.56 8.07 3.05
C MET A 1 -20.02 8.06 4.45
N LYS A 2 -20.36 7.05 5.26
CA LYS A 2 -19.71 6.75 6.55
C LYS A 2 -18.47 5.88 6.33
N ILE A 3 -17.29 6.42 6.62
CA ILE A 3 -16.01 5.79 6.30
C ILE A 3 -15.21 5.58 7.58
N THR A 4 -14.76 4.35 7.82
CA THR A 4 -13.80 4.07 8.89
C THR A 4 -12.43 3.80 8.34
N ILE A 5 -11.43 4.51 8.84
CA ILE A 5 -10.03 4.35 8.50
C ILE A 5 -9.32 3.64 9.66
N ILE A 6 -8.75 2.48 9.37
CA ILE A 6 -8.01 1.67 10.32
C ILE A 6 -6.52 1.89 10.10
N GLY A 7 -5.88 2.55 11.06
CA GLY A 7 -4.50 3.02 10.97
C GLY A 7 -4.43 4.54 11.05
N CYS A 8 -3.68 5.06 12.04
CA CYS A 8 -3.55 6.49 12.32
C CYS A 8 -2.10 6.98 12.15
N GLY A 9 -1.39 6.42 11.17
CA GLY A 9 -0.10 6.94 10.71
C GLY A 9 -0.27 7.98 9.60
N ASN A 10 0.83 8.32 8.93
CA ASN A 10 0.87 9.32 7.85
C ASN A 10 -0.28 9.18 6.84
N SER A 11 -0.43 8.01 6.21
CA SER A 11 -1.47 7.77 5.19
C SER A 11 -2.87 7.83 5.79
N GLY A 12 -3.11 7.17 6.93
CA GLY A 12 -4.43 7.16 7.56
C GLY A 12 -4.93 8.55 7.95
N CYS A 13 -4.07 9.37 8.56
CA CYS A 13 -4.41 10.76 8.90
C CYS A 13 -4.67 11.62 7.66
N ALA A 14 -3.86 11.46 6.60
CA ALA A 14 -4.05 12.18 5.35
C ALA A 14 -5.38 11.83 4.66
N HIS A 15 -5.73 10.55 4.64
CA HIS A 15 -6.99 10.09 4.03
C HIS A 15 -8.18 10.53 4.88
N ALA A 16 -8.05 10.53 6.22
CA ALA A 16 -9.09 11.09 7.08
C ALA A 16 -9.33 12.56 6.82
N PHE A 17 -8.25 13.35 6.70
CA PHE A 17 -8.32 14.77 6.37
C PHE A 17 -9.00 14.99 5.00
N LYS A 18 -8.52 14.33 3.93
CA LYS A 18 -9.05 14.53 2.57
C LYS A 18 -10.48 14.00 2.38
N LEU A 19 -10.85 12.87 2.99
CA LEU A 19 -12.22 12.35 2.91
C LEU A 19 -13.19 13.24 3.68
N SER A 20 -12.78 13.79 4.82
CA SER A 20 -13.59 14.76 5.57
C SER A 20 -13.74 16.08 4.79
N GLU A 21 -12.67 16.55 4.14
CA GLU A 21 -12.73 17.73 3.24
C GLU A 21 -13.70 17.50 2.07
N ASN A 22 -13.78 16.27 1.56
CA ASN A 22 -14.75 15.86 0.52
C ASN A 22 -16.18 15.63 1.06
N GLY A 23 -16.47 15.99 2.32
CA GLY A 23 -17.80 15.93 2.90
C GLY A 23 -18.24 14.54 3.36
N HIS A 24 -17.31 13.60 3.56
CA HIS A 24 -17.63 12.30 4.14
C HIS A 24 -17.59 12.33 5.67
N SER A 25 -18.33 11.42 6.29
CA SER A 25 -18.32 11.20 7.73
C SER A 25 -17.23 10.20 8.06
N VAL A 26 -16.13 10.66 8.65
CA VAL A 26 -14.93 9.83 8.87
C VAL A 26 -14.79 9.43 10.33
N THR A 27 -14.48 8.16 10.57
CA THR A 27 -14.05 7.62 11.86
C THR A 27 -12.62 7.10 11.75
N LEU A 28 -11.77 7.38 12.74
CA LEU A 28 -10.41 6.86 12.86
C LEU A 28 -10.34 5.79 13.93
N LEU A 29 -9.85 4.60 13.54
CA LEU A 29 -9.54 3.51 14.46
C LEU A 29 -8.03 3.33 14.57
N LYS A 30 -7.51 3.48 15.79
CA LYS A 30 -6.14 3.10 16.12
C LYS A 30 -6.11 1.80 16.90
N THR A 31 -5.45 0.79 16.35
CA THR A 31 -5.41 -0.57 16.92
C THR A 31 -4.15 -0.89 17.72
N SER A 32 -3.15 -0.02 17.71
CA SER A 32 -1.87 -0.24 18.40
C SER A 32 -1.36 1.00 19.14
N HIS A 33 -0.43 0.80 20.07
CA HIS A 33 0.31 1.86 20.77
C HIS A 33 1.75 2.00 20.26
N ALA A 34 2.07 1.43 19.09
CA ALA A 34 3.45 1.28 18.62
C ALA A 34 4.10 2.61 18.19
N MET A 35 3.34 3.50 17.55
CA MET A 35 3.83 4.78 17.02
C MET A 35 2.71 5.82 16.99
N HIS A 36 3.07 7.11 16.97
CA HIS A 36 2.16 8.25 16.78
C HIS A 36 1.02 8.32 17.81
N ASP A 37 1.24 7.92 19.07
CA ASP A 37 0.22 8.01 20.14
C ASP A 37 -0.16 9.46 20.43
N GLU A 38 0.84 10.33 20.63
CA GLU A 38 0.60 11.77 20.84
C GLU A 38 -0.24 12.41 19.72
N ASN A 39 0.07 12.09 18.46
CA ASN A 39 -0.73 12.56 17.32
C ASN A 39 -2.19 12.10 17.40
N PHE A 40 -2.42 10.83 17.73
CA PHE A 40 -3.77 10.28 17.87
C PHE A 40 -4.53 10.94 19.03
N ASP A 41 -3.87 11.14 20.18
CA ASP A 41 -4.49 11.72 21.36
C ASP A 41 -4.93 13.17 21.09
N ILE A 42 -4.12 13.95 20.36
CA ILE A 42 -4.48 15.31 19.93
C ILE A 42 -5.65 15.30 18.95
N ILE A 43 -5.66 14.38 17.97
CA ILE A 43 -6.80 14.25 17.03
C ILE A 43 -8.08 13.90 17.80
N GLN A 44 -7.99 12.98 18.75
CA GLN A 44 -9.13 12.56 19.58
C GLN A 44 -9.65 13.71 20.43
N LYS A 45 -8.76 14.46 21.11
CA LYS A 45 -9.12 15.61 21.93
C LYS A 45 -9.76 16.73 21.10
N ASN A 46 -9.26 16.98 19.89
CA ASN A 46 -9.75 18.06 19.03
C ASN A 46 -11.00 17.68 18.25
N GLY A 47 -11.32 16.39 18.10
CA GLY A 47 -12.42 15.92 17.25
C GLY A 47 -12.16 16.11 15.75
N GLY A 48 -10.89 16.22 15.34
CA GLY A 48 -10.53 16.50 13.95
C GLY A 48 -9.03 16.62 13.72
N ILE A 49 -8.67 16.92 12.48
CA ILE A 49 -7.28 16.90 11.98
C ILE A 49 -6.99 18.21 11.24
N TRP A 50 -5.83 18.81 11.53
CA TRP A 50 -5.28 19.88 10.70
C TRP A 50 -4.56 19.29 9.49
N GLY A 51 -4.79 19.87 8.32
CA GLY A 51 -4.06 19.53 7.09
C GLY A 51 -3.43 20.76 6.46
N ILE A 52 -2.21 20.59 5.94
CA ILE A 52 -1.56 21.52 5.02
C ILE A 52 -1.48 20.84 3.66
N ASP A 53 -2.13 21.38 2.65
CA ASP A 53 -2.21 20.75 1.33
C ASP A 53 -1.30 21.46 0.32
N HIS A 54 -0.09 20.92 0.10
CA HIS A 54 0.85 21.47 -0.89
C HIS A 54 0.38 21.25 -2.33
N THR A 55 -0.54 20.32 -2.56
CA THR A 55 -1.16 20.09 -3.87
C THR A 55 -2.31 21.07 -4.15
N ASN A 56 -2.68 21.89 -3.16
CA ASN A 56 -3.72 22.90 -3.25
C ASN A 56 -3.26 24.23 -2.63
N ASN A 57 -2.26 24.86 -3.24
CA ASN A 57 -1.76 26.20 -2.87
C ASN A 57 -1.34 26.35 -1.39
N ASN A 58 -0.78 25.30 -0.80
CA ASN A 58 -0.36 25.27 0.61
C ASN A 58 -1.50 25.58 1.61
N LYS A 59 -2.75 25.29 1.25
CA LYS A 59 -3.93 25.59 2.08
C LYS A 59 -3.83 24.84 3.42
N LYS A 60 -3.83 25.59 4.52
CA LYS A 60 -4.01 25.03 5.88
C LYS A 60 -5.48 25.06 6.27
N SER A 61 -6.04 23.94 6.71
CA SER A 61 -7.43 23.87 7.19
C SER A 61 -7.64 22.77 8.22
N PHE A 62 -8.71 22.89 9.00
CA PHE A 62 -9.13 21.87 9.97
C PHE A 62 -10.35 21.13 9.45
N GLN A 63 -10.34 19.80 9.58
CA GLN A 63 -11.45 18.95 9.18
C GLN A 63 -11.93 18.15 10.39
N ASN A 64 -13.23 18.26 10.69
CA ASN A 64 -13.87 17.47 11.75
C ASN A 64 -13.97 16.01 11.33
N ILE A 65 -13.78 15.11 12.29
CA ILE A 65 -14.10 13.69 12.15
C ILE A 65 -15.22 13.33 13.12
N ILE A 66 -15.94 12.25 12.85
CA ILE A 66 -17.02 11.77 13.72
C ILE A 66 -16.45 11.23 15.03
N LEU A 67 -15.38 10.46 14.94
CA LEU A 67 -14.79 9.76 16.08
C LEU A 67 -13.33 9.41 15.81
N ALA A 68 -12.47 9.58 16.82
CA ALA A 68 -11.20 8.85 16.92
C ALA A 68 -11.27 7.95 18.15
N THR A 69 -11.10 6.65 17.96
CA THR A 69 -11.25 5.66 19.04
C THR A 69 -10.27 4.50 18.87
N ARG A 70 -10.12 3.73 19.94
CA ARG A 70 -9.46 2.43 19.96
C ARG A 70 -10.45 1.28 20.10
N ASN A 71 -11.73 1.59 20.32
CA ASN A 71 -12.81 0.61 20.40
C ASN A 71 -13.27 0.21 19.00
N VAL A 72 -12.99 -1.04 18.62
CA VAL A 72 -13.32 -1.58 17.29
C VAL A 72 -14.82 -1.56 17.02
N LYS A 73 -15.65 -1.92 18.02
CA LYS A 73 -17.11 -1.97 17.87
C LYS A 73 -17.69 -0.59 17.61
N GLU A 74 -17.24 0.42 18.36
CA GLU A 74 -17.66 1.81 18.15
C GLU A 74 -17.18 2.33 16.80
N ALA A 75 -15.93 2.06 16.44
CA ALA A 75 -15.36 2.57 15.21
C ALA A 75 -16.12 2.06 13.98
N LEU A 76 -16.48 0.78 13.95
CA LEU A 76 -17.12 0.15 12.80
C LEU A 76 -18.64 0.35 12.75
N ASN A 77 -19.24 0.96 13.76
CA ASN A 77 -20.68 1.15 13.83
C ASN A 77 -21.21 1.91 12.59
N ASP A 78 -22.13 1.29 11.86
CA ASP A 78 -22.73 1.78 10.60
C ASP A 78 -21.73 2.18 9.51
N SER A 79 -20.50 1.66 9.50
CA SER A 79 -19.54 1.96 8.43
C SER A 79 -20.05 1.43 7.09
N GLU A 80 -20.02 2.26 6.05
CA GLU A 80 -20.33 1.87 4.67
C GLU A 80 -19.07 1.48 3.90
N VAL A 81 -17.95 2.11 4.27
CA VAL A 81 -16.62 1.83 3.71
C VAL A 81 -15.62 1.69 4.84
N ILE A 82 -14.74 0.70 4.75
CA ILE A 82 -13.58 0.55 5.64
C ILE A 82 -12.31 0.67 4.80
N MET A 83 -11.36 1.50 5.23
CA MET A 83 -10.04 1.61 4.61
C MET A 83 -8.97 1.11 5.58
N ILE A 84 -8.25 0.06 5.18
CA ILE A 84 -7.10 -0.48 5.93
C ILE A 84 -5.86 0.29 5.46
N MET A 85 -5.33 1.12 6.35
CA MET A 85 -4.21 2.04 6.12
C MET A 85 -3.06 1.76 7.10
N THR A 86 -2.94 0.51 7.53
CA THR A 86 -1.83 -0.01 8.35
C THR A 86 -0.71 -0.56 7.46
N GLN A 87 0.48 -0.77 8.02
CA GLN A 87 1.48 -1.58 7.33
C GLN A 87 0.96 -3.00 7.09
N SER A 88 1.32 -3.55 5.94
CA SER A 88 0.85 -4.82 5.41
C SER A 88 1.22 -6.02 6.29
N ILE A 89 2.26 -5.92 7.11
CA ILE A 89 2.60 -6.94 8.12
C ILE A 89 1.48 -7.17 9.14
N ASN A 90 0.58 -6.21 9.34
CA ASN A 90 -0.50 -6.28 10.34
C ASN A 90 -1.82 -6.80 9.77
N HIS A 91 -1.96 -6.95 8.44
CA HIS A 91 -3.27 -7.20 7.81
C HIS A 91 -3.99 -8.43 8.36
N GLU A 92 -3.28 -9.54 8.61
CA GLU A 92 -3.90 -10.74 9.17
C GLU A 92 -4.46 -10.48 10.58
N SER A 93 -3.68 -9.82 11.44
CA SER A 93 -4.10 -9.50 12.81
C SER A 93 -5.29 -8.53 12.82
N ILE A 94 -5.30 -7.55 11.91
CA ILE A 94 -6.40 -6.61 11.75
C ILE A 94 -7.64 -7.32 11.23
N ALA A 95 -7.51 -8.21 10.24
CA ALA A 95 -8.63 -8.98 9.71
C ALA A 95 -9.31 -9.80 10.81
N LYS A 96 -8.55 -10.51 11.64
CA LYS A 96 -9.06 -11.25 12.81
C LYS A 96 -9.75 -10.33 13.82
N LEU A 97 -9.16 -9.17 14.09
CA LEU A 97 -9.65 -8.21 15.09
C LEU A 97 -11.01 -7.61 14.68
N ILE A 98 -11.19 -7.27 13.41
CA ILE A 98 -12.39 -6.55 12.96
C ILE A 98 -13.54 -7.47 12.53
N ALA A 99 -13.24 -8.72 12.15
CA ALA A 99 -14.23 -9.65 11.61
C ALA A 99 -15.51 -9.80 12.45
N PRO A 100 -15.47 -9.86 13.80
CA PRO A 100 -16.68 -9.96 14.62
C PRO A 100 -17.57 -8.71 14.62
N PHE A 101 -17.05 -7.58 14.12
CA PHE A 101 -17.66 -6.26 14.21
C PHE A 101 -17.98 -5.66 12.82
N ILE A 102 -17.88 -6.46 11.75
CA ILE A 102 -18.24 -6.01 10.41
C ILE A 102 -19.72 -5.62 10.38
N PRO A 103 -20.06 -4.37 10.05
CA PRO A 103 -21.43 -3.91 10.07
C PRO A 103 -22.16 -4.39 8.81
N LYS A 104 -23.46 -4.64 8.91
CA LYS A 104 -24.32 -4.99 7.76
C LYS A 104 -24.39 -3.90 6.68
N THR A 105 -24.02 -2.68 7.04
CA THR A 105 -23.97 -1.53 6.12
C THR A 105 -22.72 -1.51 5.25
N LEU A 106 -21.72 -2.35 5.54
CA LEU A 106 -20.44 -2.35 4.82
C LEU A 106 -20.66 -2.77 3.37
N LYS A 107 -20.25 -1.91 2.44
CA LYS A 107 -20.30 -2.17 1.00
C LYS A 107 -18.91 -2.45 0.42
N LEU A 108 -17.89 -1.75 0.93
CA LEU A 108 -16.54 -1.80 0.40
C LEU A 108 -15.49 -1.79 1.51
N LEU A 109 -14.56 -2.75 1.50
CA LEU A 109 -13.34 -2.73 2.30
C LEU A 109 -12.13 -2.56 1.39
N VAL A 110 -11.35 -1.49 1.56
CA VAL A 110 -10.20 -1.15 0.72
C VAL A 110 -8.92 -1.39 1.51
N VAL A 111 -8.02 -2.25 1.01
CA VAL A 111 -6.74 -2.57 1.65
C VAL A 111 -5.59 -1.90 0.90
N ILE A 112 -4.93 -0.91 1.52
CA ILE A 112 -3.91 -0.07 0.85
C ILE A 112 -2.74 0.32 1.78
N PRO A 113 -1.48 0.11 1.37
CA PRO A 113 -1.07 -0.74 0.26
C PRO A 113 -1.46 -2.18 0.58
N GLY A 114 -2.09 -2.89 -0.34
CA GLY A 114 -2.71 -4.16 0.03
C GLY A 114 -1.69 -5.31 0.16
N ASN A 115 -0.70 -5.39 -0.74
CA ASN A 115 0.27 -6.48 -0.85
C ASN A 115 -0.37 -7.88 -0.94
N LEU A 116 -1.60 -8.00 -1.44
CA LEU A 116 -2.49 -9.17 -1.41
C LEU A 116 -3.16 -9.43 -0.04
N GLY A 117 -3.30 -8.37 0.75
CA GLY A 117 -3.87 -8.43 2.10
C GLY A 117 -5.37 -8.66 2.08
N SER A 118 -6.01 -8.28 0.97
CA SER A 118 -7.41 -8.56 0.65
C SER A 118 -7.80 -10.02 0.91
N LEU A 119 -6.90 -10.99 0.66
CA LEU A 119 -7.15 -12.41 0.93
C LEU A 119 -7.28 -12.72 2.44
N TYR A 120 -6.51 -12.06 3.31
CA TYR A 120 -6.71 -12.22 4.75
C TYR A 120 -8.11 -11.76 5.15
N PHE A 121 -8.54 -10.59 4.67
CA PHE A 121 -9.88 -10.09 4.99
C PHE A 121 -10.98 -11.01 4.44
N ARG A 122 -10.83 -11.52 3.21
CA ARG A 122 -11.80 -12.47 2.62
C ARG A 122 -11.95 -13.76 3.43
N GLN A 123 -10.90 -14.24 4.09
CA GLN A 123 -10.99 -15.43 4.96
C GLN A 123 -11.86 -15.24 6.18
N TYR A 124 -11.94 -14.03 6.73
CA TYR A 124 -12.69 -13.75 7.95
C TYR A 124 -14.03 -13.03 7.69
N ILE A 125 -14.21 -12.46 6.48
CA ILE A 125 -15.44 -11.79 6.04
C ILE A 125 -16.13 -12.68 4.99
N PHE A 126 -16.98 -13.58 5.49
CA PHE A 126 -17.72 -14.55 4.67
C PHE A 126 -18.89 -13.95 3.89
N ASP A 127 -19.30 -12.73 4.22
CA ASP A 127 -20.36 -12.03 3.48
C ASP A 127 -19.84 -11.62 2.09
N GLU A 128 -20.29 -12.32 1.05
CA GLU A 128 -19.92 -12.09 -0.34
C GLU A 128 -20.50 -10.77 -0.90
N SER A 129 -21.47 -10.16 -0.21
CA SER A 129 -21.97 -8.82 -0.57
C SER A 129 -20.99 -7.71 -0.20
N VAL A 130 -20.05 -7.98 0.72
CA VAL A 130 -18.95 -7.06 1.02
C VAL A 130 -17.89 -7.20 -0.06
N ILE A 131 -17.70 -6.14 -0.86
CA ILE A 131 -16.64 -6.08 -1.86
C ILE A 131 -15.32 -5.74 -1.16
N ILE A 132 -14.25 -6.48 -1.46
CA ILE A 132 -12.90 -6.19 -0.95
C ILE A 132 -12.03 -5.71 -2.09
N ALA A 133 -11.48 -4.51 -1.96
CA ALA A 133 -10.54 -3.93 -2.91
C ALA A 133 -9.10 -4.07 -2.42
N GLU A 134 -8.22 -4.40 -3.34
CA GLU A 134 -6.78 -4.43 -3.21
C GLU A 134 -6.22 -3.23 -3.98
N GLY A 135 -5.58 -2.29 -3.29
CA GLY A 135 -4.93 -1.18 -3.97
C GLY A 135 -3.41 -1.20 -3.86
N GLU A 136 -2.78 -0.76 -4.93
CA GLU A 136 -1.33 -0.81 -5.11
C GLU A 136 -0.59 0.28 -4.32
N SER A 137 -1.19 1.47 -4.29
CA SER A 137 -0.61 2.68 -3.71
C SER A 137 -1.72 3.62 -3.25
N THR A 138 -1.41 4.46 -2.27
CA THR A 138 -2.29 5.49 -1.73
C THR A 138 -2.51 6.62 -2.75
N PRO A 139 -3.70 7.24 -2.80
CA PRO A 139 -3.95 8.46 -3.57
C PRO A 139 -3.08 9.66 -3.17
N TYR A 140 -2.70 9.74 -1.88
CA TYR A 140 -1.91 10.85 -1.35
C TYR A 140 -0.67 10.35 -0.63
N ASP A 141 0.46 11.01 -0.90
CA ASP A 141 1.64 10.93 -0.05
C ASP A 141 1.62 12.07 0.95
N ALA A 142 1.90 11.72 2.20
CA ALA A 142 1.74 12.64 3.31
C ALA A 142 2.72 12.35 4.43
N ARG A 143 2.89 13.33 5.32
CA ARG A 143 3.66 13.19 6.56
C ARG A 143 2.94 13.89 7.70
N ILE A 144 2.88 13.24 8.86
CA ILE A 144 2.58 13.92 10.12
C ILE A 144 3.79 14.81 10.41
N ILE A 145 3.54 16.11 10.58
CA ILE A 145 4.61 17.10 10.83
C ILE A 145 4.65 17.56 12.28
N GLU A 146 3.51 17.46 12.97
CA GLU A 146 3.36 17.70 14.41
C GLU A 146 2.07 16.97 14.87
N PRO A 147 1.91 16.69 16.17
CA PRO A 147 0.69 16.07 16.69
C PRO A 147 -0.60 16.81 16.27
N GLY A 148 -1.53 16.09 15.63
CA GLY A 148 -2.78 16.66 15.14
C GLY A 148 -2.73 17.26 13.73
N THR A 149 -1.53 17.35 13.12
CA THR A 149 -1.34 17.99 11.82
C THR A 149 -0.64 17.07 10.82
N VAL A 150 -1.26 16.90 9.65
CA VAL A 150 -0.69 16.18 8.51
C VAL A 150 -0.43 17.13 7.35
N THR A 151 0.67 16.94 6.62
CA THR A 151 0.91 17.61 5.34
C THR A 151 0.68 16.66 4.18
N ILE A 152 -0.02 17.13 3.14
CA ILE A 152 -0.20 16.45 1.87
C ILE A 152 0.89 16.94 0.92
N LEU A 153 1.79 16.04 0.56
CA LEU A 153 2.98 16.34 -0.24
C LEU A 153 2.73 16.12 -1.73
N PHE A 154 1.99 15.07 -2.06
CA PHE A 154 1.74 14.67 -3.43
C PHE A 154 0.38 13.99 -3.54
N LYS A 155 -0.24 14.13 -4.72
CA LYS A 155 -1.48 13.47 -5.10
C LYS A 155 -1.21 12.72 -6.41
N ASN A 156 -1.48 11.42 -6.43
CA ASN A 156 -1.39 10.66 -7.68
C ASN A 156 -2.42 11.17 -8.69
N VAL A 157 -2.12 11.07 -9.98
CA VAL A 157 -3.09 11.35 -11.05
C VAL A 157 -4.07 10.18 -11.16
N ARG A 158 -3.59 8.95 -10.98
CA ARG A 158 -4.36 7.71 -11.19
C ARG A 158 -4.09 6.68 -10.11
N ASN A 159 -5.13 5.97 -9.69
CA ASN A 159 -5.02 4.77 -8.86
C ASN A 159 -5.88 3.66 -9.45
N ALA A 160 -5.29 2.47 -9.58
CA ALA A 160 -6.00 1.25 -9.97
C ALA A 160 -6.29 0.36 -8.75
N LEU A 161 -7.38 -0.40 -8.83
CA LEU A 161 -7.80 -1.35 -7.81
C LEU A 161 -8.12 -2.71 -8.44
N GLY A 162 -7.74 -3.80 -7.76
CA GLY A 162 -8.29 -5.13 -7.99
C GLY A 162 -9.37 -5.42 -6.95
N PHE A 163 -10.32 -6.31 -7.26
CA PHE A 163 -11.46 -6.58 -6.36
C PHE A 163 -11.69 -8.07 -6.15
N LEU A 164 -12.26 -8.41 -4.99
CA LEU A 164 -12.78 -9.72 -4.61
C LEU A 164 -14.25 -9.59 -4.18
N PRO A 165 -15.19 -10.35 -4.75
CA PRO A 165 -15.00 -11.17 -5.94
C PRO A 165 -14.83 -10.31 -7.22
N GLN A 166 -14.10 -10.80 -8.21
CA GLN A 166 -13.78 -10.09 -9.45
C GLN A 166 -15.05 -9.65 -10.23
N ASN A 167 -16.12 -10.45 -10.17
CA ASN A 167 -17.39 -10.12 -10.86
C ASN A 167 -18.10 -8.86 -10.31
N GLN A 168 -17.71 -8.37 -9.13
CA GLN A 168 -18.22 -7.13 -8.55
C GLN A 168 -17.29 -5.92 -8.77
N SER A 169 -16.24 -6.04 -9.61
CA SER A 169 -15.25 -4.99 -9.82
C SER A 169 -15.85 -3.64 -10.25
N SER A 170 -16.82 -3.64 -11.16
CA SER A 170 -17.47 -2.39 -11.63
C SER A 170 -18.23 -1.68 -10.51
N GLN A 171 -18.94 -2.44 -9.66
CA GLN A 171 -19.65 -1.90 -8.50
C GLN A 171 -18.67 -1.38 -7.45
N GLY A 172 -17.62 -2.15 -7.15
CA GLY A 172 -16.57 -1.76 -6.22
C GLY A 172 -15.86 -0.48 -6.66
N LEU A 173 -15.52 -0.37 -7.94
CA LEU A 173 -14.90 0.82 -8.51
C LEU A 173 -15.84 2.02 -8.46
N ALA A 174 -17.13 1.85 -8.74
CA ALA A 174 -18.11 2.93 -8.64
C ALA A 174 -18.18 3.50 -7.20
N ILE A 175 -18.11 2.64 -6.17
CA ILE A 175 -18.04 3.09 -4.77
C ILE A 175 -16.71 3.79 -4.50
N ALA A 176 -15.57 3.19 -4.87
CA ALA A 176 -14.24 3.74 -4.62
C ALA A 176 -14.03 5.11 -5.30
N SER A 177 -14.57 5.26 -6.51
CA SER A 177 -14.63 6.50 -7.29
C SER A 177 -15.30 7.69 -6.60
N ASN A 178 -16.15 7.42 -5.59
CA ASN A 178 -16.76 8.46 -4.77
C ASN A 178 -15.88 8.86 -3.57
N LEU A 179 -14.87 8.05 -3.21
CA LEU A 179 -13.90 8.38 -2.15
C LEU A 179 -12.87 9.38 -2.66
N PHE A 180 -12.27 9.05 -3.80
CA PHE A 180 -11.28 9.87 -4.48
C PHE A 180 -11.47 9.78 -5.99
N ASP A 181 -11.25 10.91 -6.65
CA ASP A 181 -11.33 11.05 -8.10
C ASP A 181 -10.31 10.22 -8.87
N THR A 182 -9.22 9.81 -8.22
CA THR A 182 -8.14 9.00 -8.81
C THR A 182 -8.49 7.52 -8.95
N TYR A 183 -9.46 6.98 -8.18
CA TYR A 183 -9.90 5.59 -8.27
C TYR A 183 -10.86 5.37 -9.44
N ARG A 184 -10.31 5.34 -10.66
CA ARG A 184 -11.07 5.18 -11.92
C ARG A 184 -10.67 3.97 -12.75
N TYR A 185 -9.70 3.20 -12.28
CA TYR A 185 -9.06 2.17 -13.08
C TYR A 185 -9.11 0.80 -12.40
N LEU A 186 -9.31 -0.23 -13.21
CA LEU A 186 -9.35 -1.61 -12.76
C LEU A 186 -8.02 -2.30 -13.04
N ARG A 187 -7.60 -3.11 -12.08
CA ARG A 187 -6.71 -4.25 -12.34
C ARG A 187 -7.55 -5.48 -12.62
N SER A 188 -7.00 -6.40 -13.38
CA SER A 188 -7.73 -7.62 -13.76
C SER A 188 -8.07 -8.44 -12.53
N ASN A 189 -7.19 -8.48 -11.53
CA ASN A 189 -7.43 -9.14 -10.26
C ASN A 189 -6.55 -8.54 -9.14
N VAL A 190 -6.73 -9.03 -7.91
CA VAL A 190 -5.96 -8.57 -6.75
C VAL A 190 -4.48 -8.96 -6.78
N ILE A 191 -4.09 -10.02 -7.50
CA ILE A 191 -2.68 -10.42 -7.64
C ILE A 191 -1.94 -9.42 -8.53
N GLU A 192 -2.55 -9.03 -9.65
CA GLU A 192 -2.03 -7.96 -10.50
C GLU A 192 -1.86 -6.66 -9.69
N SER A 193 -2.86 -6.28 -8.89
CA SER A 193 -2.79 -5.07 -8.04
C SER A 193 -1.65 -5.16 -7.02
N ALA A 194 -1.53 -6.28 -6.30
CA ALA A 194 -0.48 -6.49 -5.32
C ALA A 194 0.93 -6.44 -5.93
N LEU A 195 1.12 -7.06 -7.09
CA LEU A 195 2.42 -7.14 -7.75
C LEU A 195 2.81 -5.84 -8.47
N HIS A 196 1.85 -4.99 -8.86
CA HIS A 196 2.14 -3.64 -9.36
C HIS A 196 2.36 -2.60 -8.26
N ASN A 197 2.44 -3.00 -6.99
CA ASN A 197 2.91 -2.13 -5.92
C ASN A 197 4.36 -1.70 -6.22
N PRO A 198 4.63 -0.38 -6.39
CA PRO A 198 5.96 0.10 -6.77
C PRO A 198 7.05 -0.24 -5.76
N ASN A 199 6.69 -0.35 -4.47
CA ASN A 199 7.64 -0.58 -3.39
C ASN A 199 8.34 -1.94 -3.51
N LEU A 200 7.67 -2.95 -4.10
CA LEU A 200 8.26 -4.26 -4.36
C LEU A 200 9.59 -4.14 -5.11
N VAL A 201 9.68 -3.17 -6.04
CA VAL A 201 10.85 -2.96 -6.88
C VAL A 201 11.80 -1.95 -6.25
N VAL A 202 11.39 -0.69 -6.10
CA VAL A 202 12.34 0.39 -5.77
C VAL A 202 12.76 0.40 -4.32
N HIS A 203 11.89 0.09 -3.37
CA HIS A 203 12.29 0.06 -1.97
C HIS A 203 13.26 -1.08 -1.71
N THR A 204 12.96 -2.27 -2.23
CA THR A 204 13.78 -3.47 -1.99
C THR A 204 15.13 -3.33 -2.68
N VAL A 205 15.17 -3.12 -4.00
CA VAL A 205 16.42 -2.97 -4.75
C VAL A 205 17.22 -1.76 -4.26
N GLY A 206 16.55 -0.62 -4.10
CA GLY A 206 17.20 0.62 -3.65
C GLY A 206 17.85 0.48 -2.27
N THR A 207 17.20 -0.21 -1.34
CA THR A 207 17.73 -0.43 0.01
C THR A 207 18.83 -1.49 0.02
N ILE A 208 18.62 -2.64 -0.61
CA ILE A 208 19.60 -3.75 -0.63
C ILE A 208 20.89 -3.30 -1.30
N MET A 209 20.81 -2.62 -2.44
CA MET A 209 21.98 -2.14 -3.18
C MET A 209 22.65 -0.92 -2.54
N SER A 210 22.01 -0.28 -1.56
CA SER A 210 22.53 0.90 -0.86
C SER A 210 22.82 0.64 0.62
N ALA A 211 22.87 -0.61 1.09
CA ALA A 211 22.98 -0.93 2.51
C ALA A 211 24.17 -0.22 3.19
N SER A 212 25.36 -0.30 2.59
CA SER A 212 26.55 0.39 3.08
C SER A 212 26.39 1.92 3.05
N ARG A 213 25.75 2.47 2.00
CA ARG A 213 25.48 3.91 1.87
C ARG A 213 24.51 4.40 2.93
N ILE A 214 23.48 3.62 3.26
CA ILE A 214 22.50 3.94 4.31
C ILE A 214 23.21 4.08 5.66
N GLU A 215 24.04 3.10 6.02
CA GLU A 215 24.77 3.12 7.30
C GLU A 215 25.83 4.22 7.35
N TYR A 216 26.54 4.44 6.25
CA TYR A 216 27.62 5.44 6.18
C TYR A 216 27.09 6.87 6.18
N SER A 217 25.97 7.13 5.51
CA SER A 217 25.45 8.49 5.27
C SER A 217 24.89 9.19 6.52
N LYS A 218 24.64 8.46 7.61
CA LYS A 218 24.04 9.01 8.85
C LYS A 218 22.76 9.81 8.60
N GLY A 219 21.95 9.35 7.64
CA GLY A 219 20.68 9.98 7.26
C GLY A 219 20.77 11.00 6.13
N GLU A 220 21.97 11.30 5.63
CA GLU A 220 22.18 12.12 4.43
C GLU A 220 22.24 11.25 3.16
N PHE A 221 21.14 10.56 2.88
CA PHE A 221 20.97 9.68 1.73
C PHE A 221 19.61 9.91 1.07
N TRP A 222 19.59 10.01 -0.26
CA TRP A 222 18.42 10.15 -1.11
C TRP A 222 18.34 8.99 -2.09
N MET A 223 17.61 7.94 -1.71
CA MET A 223 17.55 6.69 -2.48
C MET A 223 17.18 6.89 -3.96
N TYR A 224 16.16 7.70 -4.26
CA TYR A 224 15.71 7.95 -5.64
C TYR A 224 16.74 8.69 -6.50
N LYS A 225 17.62 9.47 -5.88
CA LYS A 225 18.69 10.20 -6.54
C LYS A 225 19.97 9.36 -6.69
N GLU A 226 20.27 8.55 -5.68
CA GLU A 226 21.60 7.95 -5.52
C GLU A 226 21.65 6.45 -5.83
N ALA A 227 20.55 5.69 -5.65
CA ALA A 227 20.60 4.22 -5.65
C ALA A 227 20.48 3.61 -7.05
N PHE A 228 19.84 4.28 -8.01
CA PHE A 228 19.38 3.68 -9.26
C PHE A 228 20.30 3.99 -10.44
N SER A 229 21.55 3.57 -10.34
CA SER A 229 22.54 3.69 -11.43
C SER A 229 22.20 2.77 -12.63
N PRO A 230 22.81 2.97 -13.81
CA PRO A 230 22.53 2.13 -14.99
C PRO A 230 22.66 0.63 -14.74
N SER A 231 23.64 0.20 -13.94
CA SER A 231 23.81 -1.22 -13.58
C SER A 231 22.70 -1.73 -12.65
N ILE A 232 22.17 -0.88 -11.76
CA ILE A 232 21.03 -1.24 -10.91
C ILE A 232 19.74 -1.34 -11.74
N TRP A 233 19.60 -0.54 -12.80
CA TRP A 233 18.48 -0.70 -13.73
C TRP A 233 18.48 -2.05 -14.46
N ASN A 234 19.65 -2.63 -14.77
CA ASN A 234 19.70 -3.99 -15.31
C ASN A 234 19.07 -5.01 -14.36
N LEU A 235 19.33 -4.88 -13.05
CA LEU A 235 18.74 -5.71 -12.00
C LEU A 235 17.22 -5.50 -11.89
N ILE A 236 16.77 -4.24 -11.89
CA ILE A 236 15.35 -3.89 -11.85
C ILE A 236 14.62 -4.48 -13.06
N THR A 237 15.17 -4.37 -14.26
CA THR A 237 14.57 -4.95 -15.47
C THR A 237 14.36 -6.45 -15.32
N LYS A 238 15.33 -7.19 -14.77
CA LYS A 238 15.18 -8.64 -14.53
C LYS A 238 14.17 -8.98 -13.44
N LEU A 239 14.14 -8.23 -12.35
CA LEU A 239 13.09 -8.39 -11.33
C LEU A 239 11.70 -8.11 -11.92
N ASP A 240 11.56 -7.09 -12.76
CA ASP A 240 10.29 -6.71 -13.38
C ASP A 240 9.82 -7.74 -14.43
N GLU A 241 10.74 -8.36 -15.17
CA GLU A 241 10.47 -9.52 -16.05
C GLU A 241 9.88 -10.70 -15.26
N GLU A 242 10.45 -11.04 -14.11
CA GLU A 242 9.93 -12.10 -13.23
C GLU A 242 8.53 -11.76 -12.71
N LYS A 243 8.37 -10.54 -12.17
CA LYS A 243 7.08 -9.99 -11.72
C LYS A 243 6.01 -10.11 -12.81
N ASN A 244 6.31 -9.63 -14.01
CA ASN A 244 5.38 -9.64 -15.14
C ASN A 244 5.04 -11.06 -15.60
N THR A 245 5.98 -11.99 -15.53
CA THR A 245 5.74 -13.40 -15.83
C THR A 245 4.75 -14.03 -14.83
N VAL A 246 4.91 -13.73 -13.54
CA VAL A 246 3.97 -14.19 -12.50
C VAL A 246 2.59 -13.56 -12.67
N ILE A 247 2.50 -12.24 -12.90
CA ILE A 247 1.22 -11.55 -13.19
C ILE A 247 0.48 -12.24 -14.34
N LYS A 248 1.19 -12.53 -15.44
CA LYS A 248 0.60 -13.18 -16.62
C LYS A 248 0.07 -14.58 -16.32
N LYS A 249 0.75 -15.35 -15.45
CA LYS A 249 0.25 -16.69 -15.05
C LYS A 249 -1.08 -16.63 -14.34
N TYR A 250 -1.32 -15.58 -13.55
CA TYR A 250 -2.60 -15.35 -12.88
C TYR A 250 -3.58 -14.54 -13.74
N SER A 251 -3.44 -14.57 -15.07
CA SER A 251 -4.32 -13.86 -16.01
C SER A 251 -4.43 -12.35 -15.76
N GLY A 252 -3.42 -11.74 -15.13
CA GLY A 252 -3.30 -10.30 -14.99
C GLY A 252 -2.60 -9.65 -16.19
N VAL A 253 -2.65 -8.33 -16.27
CA VAL A 253 -1.97 -7.54 -17.31
C VAL A 253 -0.55 -7.16 -16.86
N PRO A 254 0.50 -7.75 -17.47
CA PRO A 254 1.88 -7.34 -17.17
C PRO A 254 2.15 -5.93 -17.72
N ALA A 255 2.98 -5.18 -17.00
CA ALA A 255 3.40 -3.85 -17.41
C ALA A 255 4.73 -3.49 -16.76
N SER A 256 5.53 -2.71 -17.49
CA SER A 256 6.80 -2.15 -17.00
C SER A 256 6.58 -1.37 -15.71
N TYR A 257 7.45 -1.59 -14.71
CA TYR A 257 7.47 -0.77 -13.49
C TYR A 257 7.47 0.74 -13.81
N LEU A 258 8.35 1.16 -14.72
CA LEU A 258 8.51 2.58 -15.09
C LEU A 258 7.26 3.13 -15.75
N ASP A 259 6.63 2.37 -16.64
CA ASP A 259 5.43 2.82 -17.34
C ASP A 259 4.23 2.93 -16.40
N VAL A 260 4.10 1.98 -15.45
CA VAL A 260 3.08 2.07 -14.40
C VAL A 260 3.34 3.25 -13.46
N ALA A 261 4.60 3.54 -13.12
CA ALA A 261 4.95 4.71 -12.31
C ALA A 261 4.60 6.02 -13.03
N LYS A 262 4.99 6.16 -14.30
CA LYS A 262 4.60 7.31 -15.15
C LYS A 262 3.08 7.42 -15.24
N TRP A 263 2.39 6.33 -15.54
CA TRP A 263 0.93 6.32 -15.68
C TRP A 263 0.21 6.76 -14.39
N ARG A 264 0.73 6.39 -13.22
CA ARG A 264 0.17 6.75 -11.91
C ARG A 264 0.33 8.23 -11.60
N ASN A 265 1.46 8.82 -12.01
CA ASN A 265 1.94 10.09 -11.47
C ASN A 265 1.89 11.26 -12.46
N GLU A 266 1.85 11.01 -13.77
CA GLU A 266 1.92 12.06 -14.81
C GLU A 266 0.60 12.21 -15.56
N GLU A 267 0.18 13.45 -15.82
CA GLU A 267 -0.90 13.76 -16.77
C GLU A 267 -0.45 13.46 -18.22
N ASP A 268 0.76 13.92 -18.58
CA ASP A 268 1.35 13.72 -19.90
C ASP A 268 2.06 12.36 -20.00
N LEU A 269 1.40 11.42 -20.65
CA LEU A 269 1.90 10.06 -20.83
C LEU A 269 2.89 9.90 -22.00
N THR A 270 3.12 10.96 -22.78
CA THR A 270 4.06 10.94 -23.92
C THR A 270 5.52 11.01 -23.49
N LYS A 271 5.79 11.48 -22.26
CA LYS A 271 7.12 11.52 -21.65
C LYS A 271 7.76 10.14 -21.59
N ASP A 272 9.09 10.08 -21.67
CA ASP A 272 9.83 8.87 -21.38
C ASP A 272 9.69 8.48 -19.90
N SER A 273 9.46 7.20 -19.62
CA SER A 273 9.16 6.74 -18.26
C SER A 273 10.38 6.72 -17.34
N LEU A 274 11.58 6.51 -17.89
CA LEU A 274 12.83 6.60 -17.13
C LEU A 274 13.16 8.06 -16.81
N ASP A 275 12.93 8.98 -17.74
CA ASP A 275 13.17 10.41 -17.50
C ASP A 275 12.24 10.98 -16.43
N VAL A 276 10.96 10.58 -16.42
CA VAL A 276 10.02 10.90 -15.33
C VAL A 276 10.57 10.42 -13.98
N PHE A 277 11.09 9.19 -13.90
CA PHE A 277 11.68 8.68 -12.67
C PHE A 277 12.91 9.47 -12.21
N LYS A 278 13.79 9.84 -13.14
CA LYS A 278 15.00 10.63 -12.83
C LYS A 278 14.66 12.03 -12.33
N SER A 279 13.72 12.73 -12.98
CA SER A 279 13.27 14.04 -12.53
C SER A 279 12.69 13.97 -11.12
N TYR A 280 11.90 12.93 -10.79
CA TYR A 280 11.43 12.75 -9.41
C TYR A 280 12.59 12.64 -8.39
N GLY A 281 13.66 11.91 -8.74
CA GLY A 281 14.85 11.81 -7.90
C GLY A 281 15.65 13.11 -7.76
N GLU A 282 15.67 13.95 -8.80
CA GLU A 282 16.41 15.21 -8.82
C GLU A 282 15.66 16.35 -8.12
N ASP A 283 14.34 16.46 -8.34
CA ASP A 283 13.54 17.64 -8.01
C ASP A 283 12.82 17.56 -6.65
N GLY A 284 12.65 16.38 -6.06
CA GLY A 284 11.77 16.29 -4.87
C GLY A 284 11.66 14.96 -4.16
N GLY A 285 12.43 13.93 -4.52
CA GLY A 285 12.42 12.65 -3.81
C GLY A 285 12.74 12.82 -2.32
N PRO A 286 11.99 12.16 -1.41
CA PRO A 286 12.28 12.25 0.02
C PRO A 286 13.64 11.63 0.35
N LYS A 287 14.21 12.01 1.50
CA LYS A 287 15.34 11.28 2.08
C LYS A 287 15.01 9.79 2.15
N GLY A 288 16.00 8.98 1.83
CA GLY A 288 15.97 7.53 1.95
C GLY A 288 15.89 7.07 3.41
N PRO A 289 15.89 5.75 3.64
CA PRO A 289 15.91 5.21 4.99
C PRO A 289 17.21 5.60 5.71
N THR A 290 17.09 5.95 7.00
CA THR A 290 18.23 6.27 7.88
C THR A 290 18.86 5.02 8.50
N THR A 291 18.23 3.86 8.33
CA THR A 291 18.65 2.57 8.87
C THR A 291 18.26 1.44 7.92
N ILE A 292 19.07 0.37 7.90
CA ILE A 292 18.76 -0.84 7.12
C ILE A 292 17.52 -1.57 7.65
N TYR A 293 17.17 -1.39 8.92
CA TYR A 293 15.96 -1.93 9.57
C TYR A 293 14.69 -1.12 9.25
N SER A 294 14.64 -0.48 8.09
CA SER A 294 13.48 0.31 7.67
C SER A 294 12.36 -0.59 7.15
N ARG A 295 11.14 -0.03 7.03
CA ARG A 295 10.02 -0.74 6.39
C ARG A 295 10.32 -1.13 4.94
N TYR A 296 11.21 -0.42 4.25
CA TYR A 296 11.61 -0.74 2.87
C TYR A 296 12.21 -2.14 2.75
N LEU A 297 12.77 -2.64 3.85
CA LEU A 297 13.29 -3.99 3.94
C LEU A 297 12.35 -4.88 4.76
N LEU A 298 11.99 -4.47 5.99
CA LEU A 298 11.19 -5.28 6.91
C LEU A 298 9.78 -5.60 6.41
N GLU A 299 9.15 -4.69 5.67
CA GLU A 299 7.81 -4.87 5.10
C GLU A 299 7.90 -5.33 3.64
N ASP A 300 8.60 -4.60 2.78
CA ASP A 300 8.52 -4.80 1.33
C ASP A 300 9.28 -6.05 0.83
N VAL A 301 10.28 -6.56 1.56
CA VAL A 301 10.88 -7.87 1.24
C VAL A 301 9.93 -9.00 1.63
N ALA A 302 9.40 -8.96 2.86
CA ALA A 302 8.50 -9.97 3.40
C ALA A 302 7.17 -10.05 2.62
N ASN A 303 6.58 -8.90 2.28
CA ASN A 303 5.25 -8.83 1.69
C ASN A 303 5.26 -8.49 0.19
N GLY A 304 6.41 -8.17 -0.38
CA GLY A 304 6.60 -7.97 -1.82
C GLY A 304 7.42 -9.10 -2.45
N LEU A 305 8.71 -9.22 -2.14
CA LEU A 305 9.59 -10.21 -2.79
C LEU A 305 9.22 -11.66 -2.43
N VAL A 306 8.99 -11.97 -1.14
CA VAL A 306 8.59 -13.33 -0.73
C VAL A 306 7.21 -13.68 -1.29
N LEU A 307 6.31 -12.69 -1.41
CA LEU A 307 5.04 -12.87 -2.09
C LEU A 307 5.23 -13.24 -3.56
N LEU A 308 6.04 -12.47 -4.29
CA LEU A 308 6.32 -12.74 -5.70
C LEU A 308 6.97 -14.12 -5.90
N SER A 309 7.96 -14.45 -5.07
CA SER A 309 8.66 -15.74 -5.09
C SER A 309 7.70 -16.92 -4.84
N SER A 310 6.87 -16.84 -3.79
CA SER A 310 5.99 -17.93 -3.40
C SER A 310 4.83 -18.15 -4.37
N PHE A 311 4.24 -17.07 -4.90
CA PHE A 311 3.21 -17.17 -5.93
C PHE A 311 3.79 -17.56 -7.30
N GLY A 312 5.02 -17.15 -7.59
CA GLY A 312 5.78 -17.67 -8.73
C GLY A 312 5.94 -19.18 -8.64
N SER A 313 6.39 -19.69 -7.48
CA SER A 313 6.53 -21.13 -7.23
C SER A 313 5.20 -21.88 -7.36
N LEU A 314 4.11 -21.36 -6.78
CA LEU A 314 2.78 -21.95 -6.89
C LEU A 314 2.30 -22.06 -8.35
N ALA A 315 2.70 -21.10 -9.20
CA ALA A 315 2.38 -21.08 -10.63
C ALA A 315 3.43 -21.77 -11.53
N GLY A 316 4.46 -22.41 -10.94
CA GLY A 316 5.55 -23.06 -11.69
C GLY A 316 6.46 -22.08 -12.44
N VAL A 317 6.58 -20.84 -11.97
CA VAL A 317 7.47 -19.80 -12.52
C VAL A 317 8.71 -19.68 -11.66
N GLN A 318 9.88 -19.66 -12.32
CA GLN A 318 11.15 -19.41 -11.65
C GLN A 318 11.36 -17.91 -11.44
N THR A 319 11.80 -17.53 -10.24
CA THR A 319 12.08 -16.13 -9.87
C THR A 319 13.49 -15.98 -9.25
N PRO A 320 14.58 -16.32 -9.97
CA PRO A 320 15.93 -16.36 -9.42
C PRO A 320 16.43 -15.02 -8.86
N VAL A 321 16.14 -13.90 -9.53
CA VAL A 321 16.51 -12.55 -9.06
C VAL A 321 15.76 -12.20 -7.79
N THR A 322 14.44 -12.42 -7.78
CA THR A 322 13.61 -12.25 -6.57
C THR A 322 14.17 -13.07 -5.41
N ASN A 323 14.52 -14.34 -5.66
CA ASN A 323 15.08 -15.23 -4.65
C ASN A 323 16.43 -14.74 -4.12
N ALA A 324 17.34 -14.33 -5.00
CA ALA A 324 18.64 -13.79 -4.60
C ALA A 324 18.49 -12.53 -3.73
N LEU A 325 17.58 -11.62 -4.10
CA LEU A 325 17.30 -10.42 -3.30
C LEU A 325 16.79 -10.75 -1.89
N ILE A 326 15.93 -11.78 -1.76
CA ILE A 326 15.47 -12.26 -0.45
C ILE A 326 16.63 -12.77 0.40
N GLU A 327 17.55 -13.56 -0.17
CA GLU A 327 18.69 -14.11 0.56
C GLU A 327 19.67 -13.02 1.00
N ILE A 328 19.95 -12.04 0.12
CA ILE A 328 20.80 -10.89 0.46
C ILE A 328 20.14 -10.06 1.57
N ALA A 329 18.86 -9.70 1.42
CA ALA A 329 18.15 -8.94 2.44
C ALA A 329 18.13 -9.66 3.78
N SER A 330 17.88 -10.98 3.79
CA SER A 330 17.88 -11.80 5.00
C SER A 330 19.24 -11.77 5.70
N SER A 331 20.33 -11.85 4.92
CA SER A 331 21.71 -11.80 5.42
C SER A 331 22.10 -10.42 5.95
N LEU A 332 21.60 -9.33 5.34
CA LEU A 332 21.89 -7.96 5.76
C LEU A 332 21.36 -7.64 7.17
N VAL A 333 20.23 -8.24 7.58
CA VAL A 333 19.59 -7.92 8.87
C VAL A 333 19.40 -9.12 9.81
N ASN A 334 19.93 -10.29 9.45
CA ASN A 334 19.77 -11.54 10.19
C ASN A 334 18.31 -11.93 10.45
N ILE A 335 17.44 -11.74 9.45
CA ILE A 335 16.01 -12.09 9.51
C ILE A 335 15.71 -13.07 8.39
N ASP A 336 15.15 -14.23 8.73
CA ASP A 336 14.57 -15.14 7.73
C ASP A 336 13.25 -14.55 7.20
N PHE A 337 13.33 -13.86 6.07
CA PHE A 337 12.15 -13.27 5.42
C PHE A 337 11.20 -14.32 4.87
N ARG A 338 11.66 -15.51 4.48
CA ARG A 338 10.78 -16.56 3.94
C ARG A 338 9.83 -17.08 5.01
N ARG A 339 10.28 -17.15 6.25
CA ARG A 339 9.44 -17.54 7.39
C ARG A 339 8.35 -16.51 7.72
N ILE A 340 8.69 -15.22 7.67
CA ILE A 340 7.76 -14.14 8.07
C ILE A 340 6.94 -13.57 6.90
N GLY A 341 7.38 -13.79 5.66
CA GLY A 341 6.76 -13.22 4.46
C GLY A 341 5.43 -13.87 4.07
N ARG A 342 4.82 -13.34 3.00
CA ARG A 342 3.53 -13.81 2.49
C ARG A 342 3.72 -15.04 1.60
N THR A 343 2.98 -16.09 1.91
CA THR A 343 2.96 -17.34 1.15
C THR A 343 1.51 -17.79 0.94
N PRO A 344 1.24 -18.64 -0.07
CA PRO A 344 -0.09 -19.23 -0.29
C PRO A 344 -0.67 -19.90 0.98
N GLU A 345 0.17 -20.56 1.78
CA GLU A 345 -0.26 -21.26 3.00
C GLU A 345 -0.83 -20.31 4.04
N LYS A 346 -0.23 -19.12 4.22
CA LYS A 346 -0.80 -18.08 5.11
C LYS A 346 -2.17 -17.60 4.62
N PHE A 347 -2.41 -17.70 3.32
CA PHE A 347 -3.70 -17.42 2.73
C PHE A 347 -4.66 -18.62 2.66
N ASN A 348 -4.33 -19.76 3.30
CA ASN A 348 -5.09 -21.01 3.20
C ASN A 348 -5.29 -21.48 1.74
N ILE A 349 -4.33 -21.16 0.87
CA ILE A 349 -4.30 -21.53 -0.54
C ILE A 349 -3.33 -22.69 -0.72
N LYS A 350 -3.84 -23.80 -1.25
CA LYS A 350 -3.07 -25.03 -1.51
C LYS A 350 -2.72 -25.23 -2.98
N SER A 351 -3.44 -24.56 -3.89
CA SER A 351 -3.24 -24.69 -5.32
C SER A 351 -3.59 -23.41 -6.05
N MET A 352 -3.00 -23.25 -7.25
CA MET A 352 -3.34 -22.17 -8.15
C MET A 352 -4.83 -22.20 -8.56
N GLN A 353 -5.40 -23.39 -8.76
CA GLN A 353 -6.82 -23.54 -9.12
C GLN A 353 -7.74 -23.03 -8.01
N GLN A 354 -7.43 -23.34 -6.74
CA GLN A 354 -8.18 -22.83 -5.60
C GLN A 354 -8.12 -21.30 -5.55
N LEU A 355 -6.94 -20.72 -5.70
CA LEU A 355 -6.78 -19.27 -5.72
C LEU A 355 -7.57 -18.62 -6.85
N VAL A 356 -7.50 -19.15 -8.07
CA VAL A 356 -8.26 -18.63 -9.22
C VAL A 356 -9.77 -18.70 -8.99
N SER A 357 -10.27 -19.65 -8.21
CA SER A 357 -11.70 -19.70 -7.86
C SER A 357 -12.13 -18.69 -6.78
N ILE A 358 -11.18 -18.12 -6.04
CA ILE A 358 -11.42 -17.09 -5.02
C ILE A 358 -11.34 -15.67 -5.63
N LEU A 359 -10.48 -15.49 -6.64
CA LEU A 359 -10.40 -14.27 -7.44
C LEU A 359 -11.75 -14.00 -8.10
#